data_AF-A0AAF0S2V9-F1
#
_entry.id   AF-A0AAF0S2V9-F1
#
_cell.length_a   1.000
_cell.length_b   1.000
_cell.length_c   1.000
_cell.angle_alpha   90.00
_cell.angle_beta   90.00
_cell.angle_gamma   90.00
#
_symmetry.space_group_name_H-M   'P 1'
#
loop_
_entity.id
_entity.type
_entity.pdbx_description
1 polymer ?
#
loop_
_entity_poly.entity_id
_entity_poly.type
_entity_poly.pdbx_seq_one_letter_code
_entity_poly.pdbx_strand_id
1 'polypeptide(L)'
;MTTPVYEPPRGRNSYLAYVVSCAIGIAIVVWRYVDLLVHSIASGTVAVPVRIRETSAVPQPPGGATVTSDQLVLRAPIADVPGGAIGYIRVGDALEVLLVSALIALVAAVAWKISRGGLFDRSTTRILDWLAGAVLAAGFLPSFVRRMGWNWVVSGLGWDGYLPTPVVDHQFLPVYLGLLVVVCFRFALTASQRMVRDQAGLV
;
A
#
# COMPACT_ATOMS: atom_id res chain seq x y z
N MET A 1 5.83 51.80 10.83
CA MET A 1 4.64 50.94 11.00
C MET A 1 5.08 49.50 10.76
N THR A 2 5.28 48.72 11.82
CA THR A 2 5.59 47.29 11.73
C THR A 2 4.28 46.54 11.59
N THR A 3 4.05 45.92 10.43
CA THR A 3 2.90 45.04 10.23
C THR A 3 2.99 43.89 11.22
N PRO A 4 1.95 43.63 12.04
CA PRO A 4 1.96 42.48 12.94
C PRO A 4 1.98 41.21 12.08
N VAL A 5 3.05 40.43 12.22
CA VAL A 5 3.14 39.09 11.63
C VAL A 5 2.02 38.27 12.26
N TYR A 6 1.04 37.87 11.47
CA TYR A 6 -0.05 36.99 11.90
C TYR A 6 0.56 35.65 12.32
N GLU A 7 0.68 35.42 13.62
CA GLU A 7 0.94 34.09 14.16
C GLU A 7 -0.40 33.33 14.19
N PRO A 8 -0.62 32.34 13.32
CA PRO A 8 -1.82 31.53 13.41
C PRO A 8 -1.85 30.82 14.77
N PRO A 9 -3.01 30.76 15.45
CA PRO A 9 -3.11 30.08 16.73
C PRO A 9 -2.74 28.60 16.56
N ARG A 10 -1.57 28.21 17.06
CA ARG A 10 -1.14 26.81 17.17
C ARG A 10 -1.98 26.12 18.25
N GLY A 11 -3.21 25.76 17.91
CA GLY A 11 -4.09 25.02 18.81
C GLY A 11 -3.44 23.68 19.15
N ARG A 12 -3.01 23.49 20.41
CA ARG A 12 -2.39 22.26 20.93
C ARG A 12 -3.20 20.98 20.61
N ASN A 13 -4.50 21.11 20.39
CA ASN A 13 -5.42 20.02 20.06
C ASN A 13 -5.35 19.56 18.59
N SER A 14 -4.86 20.37 17.64
CA SER A 14 -4.77 19.97 16.23
C SER A 14 -3.73 18.86 16.02
N TYR A 15 -2.64 18.89 16.79
CA TYR A 15 -1.57 17.87 16.74
C TYR A 15 -2.03 16.51 17.25
N LEU A 16 -2.87 16.49 18.30
CA LEU A 16 -3.43 15.26 18.85
C LEU A 16 -4.32 14.57 17.82
N ALA A 17 -5.11 15.32 17.05
CA ALA A 17 -5.96 14.77 16.01
C ALA A 17 -5.16 14.03 14.92
N TYR A 18 -4.00 14.55 14.50
CA TYR A 18 -3.13 13.88 13.53
C TYR A 18 -2.48 12.61 14.07
N VAL A 19 -2.00 12.64 15.32
CA VAL A 19 -1.40 11.46 15.96
C VAL A 19 -2.45 10.37 16.14
N VAL A 20 -3.64 10.74 16.60
CA VAL A 20 -4.77 9.81 16.78
C VAL A 20 -5.22 9.22 15.45
N SER A 21 -5.35 10.01 14.38
CA SER A 21 -5.75 9.48 13.07
C SER A 21 -4.72 8.50 12.49
N CYS A 22 -3.42 8.77 12.67
CA CYS A 22 -2.37 7.86 12.25
C CYS A 22 -2.35 6.57 13.08
N ALA A 23 -2.53 6.68 14.40
CA ALA A 23 -2.62 5.53 15.29
C ALA A 23 -3.81 4.64 14.94
N ILE A 24 -4.99 5.23 14.68
CA ILE A 24 -6.18 4.52 14.20
C ILE A 24 -5.90 3.83 12.86
N GLY A 25 -5.27 4.54 11.90
CA GLY A 25 -4.91 3.96 10.61
C GLY A 25 -4.01 2.72 10.74
N ILE A 26 -2.96 2.81 11.56
CA ILE A 26 -2.07 1.67 11.83
C ILE A 26 -2.83 0.54 12.51
N ALA A 27 -3.65 0.84 13.52
CA ALA A 27 -4.43 -0.16 14.24
C ALA A 27 -5.41 -0.91 13.32
N ILE A 28 -6.07 -0.21 12.39
CA ILE A 28 -6.97 -0.83 11.40
C ILE A 28 -6.20 -1.77 10.47
N VAL A 29 -5.03 -1.36 9.98
CA VAL A 29 -4.20 -2.18 9.09
C VAL A 29 -3.74 -3.44 9.80
N VAL A 30 -3.24 -3.31 11.04
CA VAL A 30 -2.80 -4.45 11.86
C VAL A 30 -3.98 -5.37 12.18
N TRP A 31 -5.13 -4.82 12.58
CA TRP A 31 -6.32 -5.60 12.90
C TRP A 31 -6.80 -6.40 11.68
N ARG A 32 -6.87 -5.78 10.50
CA ARG A 32 -7.25 -6.47 9.26
C ARG A 32 -6.31 -7.62 8.92
N TYR A 33 -5.00 -7.43 9.11
CA TYR A 33 -4.02 -8.49 8.90
C TYR A 33 -4.23 -9.66 9.87
N VAL A 34 -4.44 -9.36 11.16
CA VAL A 34 -4.71 -10.38 12.19
C VAL A 34 -6.00 -11.13 11.86
N ASP A 35 -7.05 -10.43 11.45
CA ASP A 35 -8.32 -11.04 11.07
C ASP A 35 -8.15 -12.03 9.90
N LEU A 36 -7.47 -11.63 8.83
CA LEU A 36 -7.17 -12.50 7.68
C LEU A 36 -6.27 -13.69 8.07
N LEU A 37 -5.30 -13.45 8.96
CA LEU A 37 -4.41 -14.49 9.46
C LEU A 37 -5.19 -15.53 10.27
N VAL A 38 -6.05 -15.09 11.19
CA VAL A 38 -6.90 -15.95 12.02
C VAL A 38 -7.84 -16.76 11.13
N HIS A 39 -8.50 -16.14 10.16
CA HIS A 39 -9.37 -16.86 9.21
C HIS A 39 -8.61 -17.91 8.41
N SER A 40 -7.38 -17.61 7.97
CA SER A 40 -6.56 -18.57 7.23
C SER A 40 -6.08 -19.73 8.10
N ILE A 41 -5.72 -19.47 9.36
CA ILE A 41 -5.34 -20.52 10.31
C ILE A 41 -6.55 -21.39 10.67
N ALA A 42 -7.69 -20.77 10.99
CA ALA A 42 -8.91 -21.47 11.38
C ALA A 42 -9.46 -22.34 10.23
N SER A 43 -9.36 -21.87 8.98
CA SER A 43 -9.80 -22.63 7.82
C SER A 43 -8.79 -23.69 7.37
N GLY A 44 -7.54 -23.65 7.84
CA GLY A 44 -6.49 -24.59 7.41
C GLY A 44 -6.15 -24.52 5.92
N THR A 45 -6.53 -23.43 5.24
CA THR A 45 -6.38 -23.27 3.79
C THR A 45 -5.61 -22.01 3.41
N VAL A 46 -4.95 -22.08 2.25
CA VAL A 46 -4.29 -20.95 1.60
C VAL A 46 -5.08 -20.56 0.35
N ALA A 47 -5.46 -19.29 0.28
CA ALA A 47 -6.11 -18.70 -0.88
C ALA A 47 -5.06 -18.26 -1.91
N VAL A 48 -5.11 -18.82 -3.12
CA VAL A 48 -4.23 -18.48 -4.23
C VAL A 48 -5.10 -18.01 -5.41
N PRO A 49 -5.06 -16.72 -5.78
CA PRO A 49 -5.80 -16.20 -6.93
C PRO A 49 -5.10 -16.57 -8.24
N VAL A 50 -5.87 -17.11 -9.18
CA VAL A 50 -5.35 -17.70 -10.42
C VAL A 50 -6.28 -17.32 -11.59
N ARG A 51 -5.73 -16.89 -12.73
CA ARG A 51 -6.52 -16.73 -13.96
C ARG A 51 -6.53 -18.02 -14.75
N ILE A 52 -7.72 -18.48 -15.10
CA ILE A 52 -7.91 -19.62 -16.00
C ILE A 52 -8.45 -19.15 -17.34
N ARG A 53 -8.46 -20.03 -18.34
CA ARG A 53 -9.20 -19.77 -19.58
C ARG A 53 -10.68 -19.58 -19.25
N GLU A 54 -11.29 -18.58 -19.87
CA GLU A 54 -12.73 -18.32 -19.75
C GLU A 54 -13.53 -19.63 -19.88
N THR A 55 -14.23 -19.95 -18.81
CA THR A 55 -14.99 -21.19 -18.66
C THR A 55 -16.44 -20.87 -18.38
N SER A 56 -17.35 -21.50 -19.12
CA SER A 56 -18.81 -21.46 -18.90
C SER A 56 -19.31 -22.62 -18.04
N ALA A 57 -18.42 -23.53 -17.63
CA ALA A 57 -18.68 -24.62 -16.68
C ALA A 57 -18.78 -24.13 -15.22
N VAL A 58 -19.36 -22.95 -15.03
CA VAL A 58 -19.69 -22.37 -13.73
C VAL A 58 -21.19 -22.60 -13.49
N PRO A 59 -21.63 -22.87 -12.25
CA PRO A 59 -23.06 -22.96 -11.94
C PRO A 59 -23.81 -21.73 -12.46
N GLN A 60 -24.76 -21.96 -13.36
CA GLN A 60 -25.51 -20.88 -13.99
C GLN A 60 -26.56 -20.33 -13.03
N PRO A 61 -26.70 -19.00 -12.91
CA PRO A 61 -27.71 -18.39 -12.05
C PRO A 61 -29.13 -18.78 -12.54
N PRO A 62 -30.12 -18.88 -11.63
CA PRO A 62 -31.47 -19.31 -11.96
C PRO A 62 -32.19 -18.41 -12.97
N GLY A 63 -31.69 -17.19 -13.20
CA GLY A 63 -32.21 -16.24 -14.18
C GLY A 63 -31.77 -16.49 -15.63
N GLY A 64 -31.06 -17.58 -15.94
CA GLY A 64 -30.69 -17.96 -17.31
C GLY A 64 -29.61 -17.09 -17.95
N ALA A 65 -28.99 -16.18 -17.18
CA ALA A 65 -27.85 -15.41 -17.66
C ALA A 65 -26.61 -16.32 -17.76
N THR A 66 -25.94 -16.31 -18.91
CA THR A 66 -24.69 -17.05 -19.11
C THR A 66 -23.56 -16.35 -18.35
N VAL A 67 -23.09 -16.99 -17.28
CA VAL A 67 -21.94 -16.52 -16.50
C VAL A 67 -20.68 -17.25 -16.97
N THR A 68 -19.63 -16.48 -17.21
CA THR A 68 -18.28 -16.97 -17.47
C THR A 68 -17.36 -16.58 -16.32
N SER A 69 -16.36 -17.41 -16.03
CA SER A 69 -15.31 -17.10 -15.06
C SER A 69 -13.94 -17.17 -15.74
N ASP A 70 -13.17 -16.10 -15.60
CA ASP A 70 -11.77 -15.96 -16.01
C ASP A 70 -10.81 -15.95 -14.81
N GLN A 71 -11.34 -15.79 -13.59
CA GLN A 71 -10.61 -15.69 -12.33
C GLN A 71 -11.20 -16.63 -11.29
N LEU A 72 -10.35 -17.45 -10.67
CA LEU A 72 -10.70 -18.27 -9.52
C LEU A 72 -9.70 -18.07 -8.38
N VAL A 73 -10.20 -18.20 -7.15
CA VAL A 73 -9.39 -18.28 -5.95
C VAL A 73 -9.34 -19.74 -5.53
N LEU A 74 -8.19 -20.36 -5.71
CA LEU A 74 -7.94 -21.72 -5.24
C LEU A 74 -7.75 -21.70 -3.73
N ARG A 75 -8.44 -22.60 -3.03
CA ARG A 75 -8.23 -22.83 -1.61
C ARG A 75 -7.58 -24.20 -1.45
N ALA A 76 -6.26 -24.20 -1.30
CA ALA A 76 -5.50 -25.42 -1.09
C ALA A 76 -5.32 -25.68 0.41
N PRO A 77 -5.46 -26.94 0.90
CA PRO A 77 -5.14 -27.29 2.28
C PRO A 77 -3.66 -27.03 2.56
N ILE A 78 -3.34 -26.47 3.73
CA ILE A 78 -1.96 -26.16 4.12
C ILE A 78 -1.06 -27.40 4.10
N ALA A 79 -1.61 -28.59 4.35
CA ALA A 79 -0.89 -29.86 4.36
C ALA A 79 -0.33 -30.27 2.98
N ASP A 80 -1.00 -29.86 1.91
CA ASP A 80 -0.67 -30.26 0.53
C ASP A 80 0.20 -29.22 -0.20
N VAL A 81 0.51 -28.10 0.45
CA VAL A 81 1.27 -26.99 -0.13
C VAL A 81 2.72 -27.00 0.38
N PRO A 82 3.73 -26.75 -0.48
CA PRO A 82 5.11 -26.59 -0.03
C PRO A 82 5.24 -25.49 1.04
N GLY A 83 5.80 -25.83 2.20
CA GLY A 83 5.92 -24.90 3.33
C GLY A 83 6.69 -23.61 3.00
N GLY A 84 7.66 -23.68 2.08
CA GLY A 84 8.37 -22.50 1.59
C GLY A 84 7.48 -21.50 0.84
N ALA A 85 6.48 -21.99 0.10
CA ALA A 85 5.53 -21.15 -0.61
C ALA A 85 4.60 -20.40 0.38
N ILE A 86 4.18 -21.08 1.45
CA ILE A 86 3.41 -20.47 2.55
C ILE A 86 4.25 -19.37 3.21
N GLY A 87 5.53 -19.63 3.48
CA GLY A 87 6.46 -18.66 4.02
C GLY A 87 6.51 -17.37 3.19
N TYR A 88 6.67 -17.47 1.88
CA TYR A 88 6.66 -16.31 0.99
C TYR A 88 5.34 -15.54 1.01
N ILE A 89 4.20 -16.24 1.02
CA ILE A 89 2.88 -15.57 1.09
C ILE A 89 2.76 -14.77 2.39
N ARG A 90 3.12 -15.39 3.53
CA ARG A 90 3.06 -14.74 4.85
C ARG A 90 4.04 -13.57 4.99
N VAL A 91 5.24 -13.72 4.44
CA VAL A 91 6.23 -12.62 4.42
C VAL A 91 5.70 -11.47 3.58
N GLY A 92 5.08 -11.74 2.43
CA GLY A 92 4.47 -10.68 1.61
C GLY A 92 3.33 -9.97 2.32
N ASP A 93 2.47 -10.68 3.07
CA ASP A 93 1.43 -10.05 3.88
C ASP A 93 2.01 -9.20 5.02
N ALA A 94 3.01 -9.73 5.75
CA ALA A 94 3.67 -9.00 6.83
C ALA A 94 4.39 -7.75 6.31
N LEU A 95 5.03 -7.86 5.14
CA LEU A 95 5.71 -6.76 4.48
C LEU A 95 4.74 -5.66 4.06
N GLU A 96 3.53 -6.01 3.60
CA GLU A 96 2.49 -5.01 3.32
C GLU A 96 2.14 -4.22 4.57
N VAL A 97 1.88 -4.90 5.69
CA VAL A 97 1.54 -4.24 6.96
C VAL A 97 2.67 -3.31 7.41
N LEU A 98 3.91 -3.76 7.33
CA LEU A 98 5.08 -2.97 7.72
C LEU A 98 5.28 -1.75 6.80
N LEU A 99 5.14 -1.92 5.49
CA LEU A 99 5.35 -0.82 4.54
C LEU A 99 4.20 0.19 4.57
N VAL A 100 2.95 -0.27 4.72
CA VAL A 100 1.79 0.63 4.85
C VAL A 100 1.84 1.40 6.17
N SER A 101 2.20 0.75 7.28
CA SER A 101 2.37 1.45 8.56
C SER A 101 3.53 2.46 8.52
N ALA A 102 4.65 2.10 7.90
CA ALA A 102 5.75 3.04 7.64
C ALA A 102 5.31 4.22 6.75
N LEU A 103 4.49 3.98 5.73
CA LEU A 103 3.93 5.03 4.87
C LEU A 103 3.08 6.01 5.70
N ILE A 104 2.17 5.51 6.54
CA ILE A 104 1.35 6.32 7.44
C ILE A 104 2.24 7.16 8.36
N ALA A 105 3.29 6.56 8.93
CA ALA A 105 4.24 7.26 9.79
C ALA A 105 5.02 8.36 9.05
N LEU A 106 5.44 8.13 7.81
CA LEU A 106 6.11 9.13 6.98
C LEU A 106 5.18 10.29 6.62
N VAL A 107 3.92 10.00 6.26
CA VAL A 107 2.90 11.05 6.03
C VAL A 107 2.67 11.87 7.30
N ALA A 108 2.59 11.22 8.46
CA ALA A 108 2.49 11.89 9.75
C ALA A 108 3.71 12.79 10.02
N ALA A 109 4.92 12.33 9.71
CA ALA A 109 6.14 13.10 9.89
C ALA A 109 6.19 14.35 8.98
N VAL A 110 5.69 14.24 7.74
CA VAL A 110 5.54 15.39 6.84
C VAL A 110 4.53 16.39 7.41
N ALA A 111 3.34 15.93 7.82
CA ALA A 111 2.32 16.79 8.43
C ALA A 111 2.83 17.48 9.72
N TRP A 112 3.64 16.78 10.51
CA TRP A 112 4.29 17.31 11.71
C TRP A 112 5.31 18.42 11.40
N LYS A 113 6.12 18.24 10.34
CA LYS A 113 7.07 19.27 9.90
C LYS A 113 6.36 20.53 9.38
N ILE A 114 5.29 20.34 8.60
CA ILE A 114 4.44 21.43 8.08
C ILE A 114 3.83 22.24 9.22
N SER A 115 3.21 21.56 10.20
CA SER A 115 2.55 22.21 11.34
C SER A 115 3.51 22.94 12.30
N ARG A 116 4.81 22.60 12.29
CA ARG A 116 5.86 23.35 12.99
C ARG A 116 6.47 24.50 12.17
N GLY A 117 6.01 24.74 10.95
CA GLY A 117 6.54 25.77 10.06
C GLY A 117 7.86 25.38 9.37
N GLY A 118 8.30 24.13 9.48
CA GLY A 118 9.52 23.61 8.86
C GLY A 118 9.35 23.23 7.38
N LEU A 119 8.39 23.86 6.70
CA LEU A 119 7.97 23.51 5.33
C LEU A 119 9.11 23.67 4.31
N PHE A 120 10.02 24.61 4.56
CA PHE A 120 11.12 24.97 3.67
C PHE A 120 12.47 24.36 4.05
N ASP A 121 12.51 23.47 5.04
CA ASP A 121 13.75 22.85 5.49
C ASP A 121 14.20 21.73 4.52
N ARG A 122 15.51 21.57 4.34
CA ARG A 122 16.13 20.52 3.50
C ARG A 122 15.78 19.12 4.00
N SER A 123 15.50 18.99 5.29
CA SER A 123 15.02 17.75 5.91
C SER A 123 13.64 17.32 5.39
N THR A 124 12.72 18.28 5.14
CA THR A 124 11.37 18.00 4.62
C THR A 124 11.42 17.46 3.20
N THR A 125 12.30 18.00 2.35
CA THR A 125 12.52 17.47 1.00
C THR A 125 13.03 16.03 1.03
N ARG A 126 13.95 15.71 1.96
CA ARG A 126 14.48 14.34 2.11
C ARG A 126 13.42 13.36 2.57
N ILE A 127 12.52 13.78 3.48
CA ILE A 127 11.39 12.94 3.92
C ILE A 127 10.42 12.67 2.76
N LEU A 128 10.19 13.65 1.87
CA LEU A 128 9.36 13.46 0.68
C LEU A 128 9.98 12.48 -0.31
N ASP A 129 11.31 12.48 -0.48
CA ASP A 129 12.00 11.49 -1.32
C ASP A 129 11.86 10.08 -0.73
N TRP A 130 12.01 9.93 0.59
CA TRP A 130 11.75 8.67 1.29
C TRP A 130 10.29 8.24 1.17
N LEU A 131 9.34 9.18 1.25
CA LEU A 131 7.92 8.90 1.06
C LEU A 131 7.64 8.38 -0.36
N ALA A 132 8.21 9.01 -1.40
CA ALA A 132 8.07 8.54 -2.78
C ALA A 132 8.64 7.12 -2.97
N GLY A 133 9.83 6.86 -2.41
CA GLY A 133 10.42 5.52 -2.41
C GLY A 133 9.58 4.50 -1.64
N ALA A 134 9.01 4.89 -0.51
CA ALA A 134 8.13 4.05 0.30
C ALA A 134 6.81 3.73 -0.40
N VAL A 135 6.19 4.67 -1.13
CA VAL A 135 5.00 4.41 -1.97
C VAL A 135 5.30 3.34 -3.01
N LEU A 136 6.44 3.44 -3.70
CA LEU A 136 6.86 2.43 -4.68
C LEU A 136 7.10 1.07 -4.02
N ALA A 137 7.86 1.05 -2.92
CA ALA A 137 8.16 -0.18 -2.20
C ALA A 137 6.87 -0.85 -1.70
N ALA A 138 5.97 -0.10 -1.06
CA ALA A 138 4.69 -0.60 -0.55
C ALA A 138 3.79 -1.14 -1.67
N GLY A 139 3.82 -0.51 -2.84
CA GLY A 139 3.01 -0.91 -3.99
C GLY A 139 3.49 -2.19 -4.68
N PHE A 140 4.81 -2.38 -4.77
CA PHE A 140 5.39 -3.45 -5.60
C PHE A 140 5.94 -4.62 -4.78
N LEU A 141 6.63 -4.35 -3.68
CA LEU A 141 7.42 -5.35 -2.97
C LEU A 141 6.55 -6.46 -2.32
N PRO A 142 5.45 -6.13 -1.61
CA PRO A 142 4.57 -7.15 -1.03
C PRO A 142 3.92 -8.05 -2.09
N SER A 143 3.51 -7.45 -3.20
CA SER A 143 2.87 -8.15 -4.31
C SER A 143 3.85 -9.04 -5.06
N PHE A 144 5.09 -8.59 -5.25
CA PHE A 144 6.15 -9.38 -5.85
C PHE A 144 6.47 -10.64 -5.03
N VAL A 145 6.66 -10.48 -3.71
CA VAL A 145 6.97 -11.59 -2.81
C VAL A 145 5.82 -12.60 -2.76
N ARG A 146 4.57 -12.13 -2.65
CA ARG A 146 3.38 -12.99 -2.69
C ARG A 146 3.26 -13.78 -4.00
N ARG A 147 3.56 -13.15 -5.13
CA ARG A 147 3.54 -13.82 -6.45
C ARG A 147 4.58 -14.93 -6.54
N MET A 148 5.77 -14.76 -5.97
CA MET A 148 6.75 -15.86 -5.90
C MET A 148 6.19 -17.04 -5.10
N GLY A 149 5.51 -16.78 -3.99
CA GLY A 149 4.79 -17.79 -3.22
C GLY A 149 3.69 -18.48 -4.03
N TRP A 150 2.78 -17.73 -4.65
CA TRP A 150 1.69 -18.28 -5.48
C TRP A 150 2.19 -19.12 -6.65
N ASN A 151 3.21 -18.64 -7.38
CA ASN A 151 3.82 -19.39 -8.49
C ASN A 151 4.41 -20.72 -8.00
N TRP A 152 4.97 -20.76 -6.79
CA TRP A 152 5.48 -21.99 -6.21
C TRP A 152 4.35 -22.93 -5.72
N VAL A 153 3.25 -22.40 -5.19
CA VAL A 153 2.07 -23.23 -4.89
C VAL A 153 1.55 -23.88 -6.17
N VAL A 154 1.39 -23.11 -7.24
CA VAL A 154 0.87 -23.61 -8.53
C VAL A 154 1.81 -24.66 -9.13
N SER A 155 3.14 -24.47 -9.05
CA SER A 155 4.09 -25.46 -9.55
C SER A 155 4.12 -26.72 -8.68
N GLY A 156 4.02 -26.57 -7.35
CA GLY A 156 4.00 -27.70 -6.40
C GLY A 156 2.76 -28.57 -6.52
N LEU A 157 1.61 -27.99 -6.89
CA LEU A 157 0.36 -28.72 -7.11
C LEU A 157 0.28 -29.45 -8.46
N GLY A 158 1.30 -29.32 -9.33
CA GLY A 158 1.41 -30.10 -10.57
C GLY A 158 0.30 -29.81 -11.58
N TRP A 159 0.11 -28.54 -11.96
CA TRP A 159 -0.94 -28.15 -12.91
C TRP A 159 -0.73 -28.78 -14.29
N ASP A 160 -1.70 -29.57 -14.76
CA ASP A 160 -1.61 -30.21 -16.07
C ASP A 160 -1.84 -29.21 -17.23
N GLY A 161 -0.82 -29.10 -18.09
CA GLY A 161 -0.93 -28.56 -19.45
C GLY A 161 -0.73 -27.06 -19.63
N TYR A 162 -1.54 -26.20 -18.99
CA TYR A 162 -1.49 -24.74 -19.19
C TYR A 162 -1.27 -24.01 -17.86
N LEU A 163 -0.10 -23.38 -17.73
CA LEU A 163 0.22 -22.55 -16.57
C LEU A 163 -0.76 -21.38 -16.52
N PRO A 164 -1.54 -21.25 -15.45
CA PRO A 164 -2.43 -20.11 -15.33
C PRO A 164 -1.64 -18.82 -15.19
N THR A 165 -2.18 -17.74 -15.74
CA THR A 165 -1.51 -16.43 -15.61
C THR A 165 -1.80 -15.84 -14.23
N PRO A 166 -0.81 -15.21 -13.58
CA PRO A 166 -1.03 -14.57 -12.29
C PRO A 166 -2.04 -13.43 -12.44
N VAL A 167 -2.98 -13.32 -11.51
CA VAL A 167 -3.91 -12.18 -11.47
C VAL A 167 -3.09 -10.92 -11.19
N VAL A 168 -3.00 -10.04 -12.18
CA VAL A 168 -2.47 -8.68 -11.99
C VAL A 168 -3.64 -7.81 -11.58
N ASP A 169 -3.81 -7.61 -10.27
CA ASP A 169 -4.70 -6.57 -9.78
C ASP A 169 -4.19 -5.18 -10.20
N HIS A 170 -5.12 -4.25 -10.39
CA HIS A 170 -4.85 -2.86 -10.78
C HIS A 170 -4.28 -2.02 -9.62
N GLN A 171 -3.35 -2.57 -8.86
CA GLN A 171 -2.63 -1.87 -7.78
C GLN A 171 -1.77 -0.71 -8.29
N PHE A 172 -1.59 -0.58 -9.61
CA PHE A 172 -0.89 0.54 -10.22
C PHE A 172 -1.59 1.88 -10.00
N LEU A 173 -2.93 1.90 -9.95
CA LEU A 173 -3.70 3.14 -9.80
C LEU A 173 -3.43 3.84 -8.45
N PRO A 174 -3.57 3.18 -7.29
CA PRO A 174 -3.29 3.83 -6.00
C PRO A 174 -1.81 4.22 -5.85
N VAL A 175 -0.88 3.41 -6.36
CA VAL A 175 0.56 3.73 -6.35
C VAL A 175 0.85 4.97 -7.19
N TYR A 176 0.29 5.03 -8.40
CA TYR A 176 0.44 6.18 -9.31
C TYR A 176 -0.15 7.45 -8.71
N LEU A 177 -1.38 7.39 -8.18
CA LEU A 177 -2.02 8.54 -7.53
C LEU A 177 -1.21 9.02 -6.31
N GLY A 178 -0.72 8.10 -5.49
CA GLY A 178 0.13 8.43 -4.34
C GLY A 178 1.42 9.13 -4.77
N LEU A 179 2.11 8.60 -5.79
CA LEU A 179 3.31 9.20 -6.37
C LEU A 179 3.04 10.59 -6.94
N LEU A 180 1.96 10.75 -7.69
CA LEU A 180 1.57 12.02 -8.29
C LEU A 180 1.35 13.08 -7.22
N VAL A 181 0.64 12.76 -6.13
CA VAL A 181 0.45 13.68 -4.99
C VAL A 181 1.80 14.08 -4.38
N VAL A 182 2.71 13.12 -4.14
CA VAL A 182 4.02 13.40 -3.54
C VAL A 182 4.89 14.27 -4.46
N VAL A 183 4.91 13.98 -5.76
CA VAL A 183 5.69 14.73 -6.75
C VAL A 183 5.12 16.14 -6.93
N CYS A 184 3.81 16.29 -7.03
CA CYS A 184 3.16 17.60 -7.08
C CYS A 184 3.48 18.43 -5.84
N PHE A 185 3.41 17.83 -4.65
CA PHE A 185 3.74 18.52 -3.41
C PHE A 185 5.21 18.96 -3.37
N ARG A 186 6.14 18.08 -3.77
CA ARG A 186 7.57 18.41 -3.89
C ARG A 186 7.81 19.56 -4.87
N PHE A 187 7.15 19.54 -6.02
CA PHE A 187 7.28 20.61 -7.02
C PHE A 187 6.80 21.94 -6.46
N ALA A 188 5.63 21.96 -5.81
CA ALA A 188 5.09 23.15 -5.16
C ALA A 188 6.02 23.71 -4.07
N LEU A 189 6.63 22.83 -3.25
CA LEU A 189 7.62 23.25 -2.24
C LEU A 189 8.88 23.82 -2.87
N THR A 190 9.38 23.20 -3.94
CA THR A 190 10.61 23.68 -4.60
C THR A 190 10.37 25.02 -5.29
N ALA A 191 9.20 25.20 -5.92
CA ALA A 191 8.80 26.46 -6.55
C ALA A 191 8.66 27.58 -5.52
N SER A 192 8.00 27.31 -4.38
CA SER A 192 7.86 28.29 -3.31
C SER A 192 9.19 28.66 -2.65
N GLN A 193 10.12 27.71 -2.48
CA GLN A 193 11.49 28.00 -2.00
C GLN A 193 12.26 28.95 -2.94
N ARG A 194 12.10 28.81 -4.27
CA ARG A 194 12.71 29.72 -5.24
C ARG A 194 12.14 31.12 -5.12
N MET A 195 10.80 31.24 -5.08
CA MET A 195 10.13 32.53 -4.91
C MET A 195 10.54 33.26 -3.63
N VAL A 196 10.69 32.54 -2.51
CA VAL A 196 11.15 33.14 -1.24
C VAL A 196 12.59 33.63 -1.34
N ARG A 197 13.48 32.91 -2.04
CA ARG A 197 14.87 33.36 -2.26
C ARG A 197 14.92 34.61 -3.14
N ASP A 198 14.14 34.64 -4.21
CA ASP A 198 14.07 35.78 -5.12
C ASP A 198 13.52 37.03 -4.40
N GLN A 199 12.53 36.87 -3.50
CA GLN A 199 12.01 37.97 -2.69
C GLN A 199 12.95 38.42 -1.56
N ALA A 200 13.81 37.54 -1.06
CA ALA A 200 14.80 37.87 -0.04
C ALA A 200 16.03 38.63 -0.58
N GLY A 201 16.12 38.84 -1.90
CA GLY A 201 17.23 39.59 -2.52
C GLY A 201 18.59 38.90 -2.42
N LEU A 202 18.61 37.59 -2.14
CA LEU A 202 19.83 36.78 -2.12
C LEU A 202 20.06 36.23 -3.53
N VAL A 203 20.63 37.07 -4.41
CA VAL A 203 21.26 36.65 -5.66
C VAL A 203 22.70 36.23 -5.38
#